data_AF-A0A835HCG6-F1
#
_entry.id   AF-A0A835HCG6-F1
#
_cell.length_a   1.000
_cell.length_b   1.000
_cell.length_c   1.000
_cell.angle_alpha   90.00
_cell.angle_beta   90.00
_cell.angle_gamma   90.00
#
_symmetry.space_group_name_H-M   'P 1'
#
loop_
_entity.id
_entity.type
_entity.pdbx_description
1 polymer ?
#
loop_
_entity_poly.entity_id
_entity_poly.type
_entity_poly.pdbx_seq_one_letter_code
_entity_poly.pdbx_strand_id
1 'polypeptide(L)' 'MVEELKDEVLQNLVTYQDSMKRSYDKKLSARAFKPGDWVLCTRQRSNEEPNNGKLGENWEGSFIIERLASKGS' A
#
# COMPACT_ATOMS: atom_id res chain seq x y z
N MET A 1 33.81 14.81 -18.04
CA MET A 1 33.13 16.07 -17.67
C MET A 1 31.61 16.01 -17.72
N VAL A 2 30.94 15.78 -18.86
CA VAL A 2 29.45 15.73 -18.88
C VAL A 2 28.89 14.43 -18.27
N GLU A 3 29.61 13.32 -18.42
CA GLU A 3 29.22 12.01 -17.91
C GLU A 3 29.28 11.96 -16.38
N GLU A 4 30.31 12.56 -15.78
CA GLU A 4 30.49 12.64 -14.32
C GLU A 4 29.36 13.44 -13.65
N LEU A 5 28.92 14.54 -14.26
CA LEU A 5 27.78 15.32 -13.78
C LEU A 5 26.46 14.53 -13.85
N LYS A 6 26.30 13.68 -14.87
CA LYS A 6 25.11 12.82 -14.99
C LYS A 6 25.09 11.74 -13.93
N ASP A 7 26.24 11.15 -13.64
CA ASP A 7 26.38 10.12 -12.60
C ASP A 7 26.04 10.69 -11.21
N GLU A 8 26.54 11.88 -10.90
CA GLU A 8 26.24 12.58 -9.65
C GLU A 8 24.74 12.90 -9.51
N VAL A 9 24.11 13.42 -10.57
CA VAL A 9 22.66 13.71 -10.59
C VAL A 9 21.85 12.43 -10.40
N LEU A 10 22.25 11.33 -11.03
CA LEU A 10 21.58 10.04 -10.87
C LEU A 10 21.70 9.51 -9.44
N GLN A 11 22.89 9.62 -8.84
CA GLN A 11 23.12 9.19 -7.46
C GLN A 11 22.31 10.01 -6.46
N ASN A 12 22.20 11.32 -6.67
CA ASN A 12 21.34 12.19 -5.88
C ASN A 12 19.86 11.83 -6.03
N LEU A 13 19.41 11.51 -7.26
CA LEU A 13 18.03 11.10 -7.52
C LEU A 13 17.69 9.79 -6.80
N VAL A 14 18.56 8.78 -6.88
CA VAL A 14 18.36 7.49 -6.19
C VAL A 14 18.32 7.69 -4.68
N THR A 15 19.24 8.48 -4.13
CA THR A 15 19.28 8.79 -2.69
C THR A 15 18.00 9.48 -2.25
N TYR A 16 17.50 10.44 -3.04
CA TYR A 16 16.26 11.15 -2.75
C TYR A 16 15.06 10.20 -2.75
N GLN A 17 14.92 9.36 -3.78
CA GLN A 17 13.84 8.37 -3.87
C GLN A 17 13.86 7.37 -2.72
N ASP A 18 15.04 6.85 -2.36
CA ASP A 18 15.19 5.90 -1.24
C ASP A 18 14.80 6.55 0.10
N SER A 19 15.19 7.82 0.33
CA SER A 19 14.82 8.56 1.54
C SER A 19 13.30 8.77 1.66
N MET A 20 12.64 9.08 0.53
CA MET A 20 11.19 9.25 0.48
C MET A 20 10.48 7.91 0.73
N LYS A 21 10.95 6.84 0.09
CA LYS A 21 10.39 5.50 0.29
C LYS A 21 10.49 5.06 1.74
N ARG A 22 11.67 5.18 2.37
CA ARG A 22 11.85 4.84 3.80
C ARG A 22 10.94 5.63 4.72
N SER A 23 10.76 6.93 4.43
CA SER A 23 9.88 7.80 5.22
C SER A 23 8.41 7.41 5.09
N TYR A 24 7.99 6.99 3.90
CA TYR A 24 6.64 6.51 3.64
C TYR A 24 6.41 5.12 4.26
N ASP A 25 7.33 4.18 4.05
CA ASP A 25 7.29 2.83 4.60
C ASP A 25 7.31 2.84 6.14
N LYS A 26 8.02 3.78 6.78
CA LYS A 26 7.99 3.95 8.24
C LYS A 26 6.62 4.43 8.74
N LYS A 27 5.92 5.28 7.98
CA LYS A 27 4.56 5.73 8.30
C LYS A 27 3.54 4.61 8.06
N LEU A 28 3.78 3.78 7.06
CA LEU A 28 3.12 2.50 6.88
C LEU A 28 3.69 1.47 7.86
N SER A 29 3.52 1.72 9.16
CA SER A 29 3.75 0.68 10.17
C SER A 29 3.00 -0.56 9.69
N ALA A 30 3.74 -1.60 9.29
CA ALA A 30 3.18 -2.87 8.87
C ALA A 30 2.41 -3.44 10.06
N ARG A 31 1.12 -3.09 10.13
CA ARG A 31 0.23 -3.59 11.17
C ARG A 31 0.05 -5.07 10.86
N ALA A 32 0.74 -5.90 11.62
CA ALA A 32 0.50 -7.32 11.60
C ALA A 32 -0.91 -7.54 12.13
N PHE A 33 -1.83 -7.86 11.22
CA PHE A 33 -3.18 -8.20 11.62
C PHE A 33 -3.21 -9.57 12.28
N LYS A 34 -4.10 -9.76 13.24
CA LYS A 34 -4.33 -11.04 13.91
C LYS A 34 -5.76 -11.51 13.68
N PRO A 35 -6.00 -12.83 13.75
CA PRO A 35 -7.35 -13.34 13.88
C PRO A 35 -8.10 -12.64 15.02
N GLY A 36 -9.32 -12.16 14.75
CA GLY A 36 -10.12 -11.39 15.70
C GLY A 36 -9.96 -9.87 15.60
N ASP A 37 -9.00 -9.34 14.81
CA ASP A 37 -8.91 -7.91 14.56
C ASP A 37 -10.03 -7.45 13.61
N TRP A 38 -10.60 -6.29 13.91
CA TRP A 38 -11.55 -5.60 13.04
C TRP A 38 -10.80 -4.80 11.96
N VAL A 39 -11.16 -5.04 10.70
CA VAL A 39 -10.56 -4.38 9.54
C VAL A 39 -11.63 -3.87 8.58
N LEU A 40 -11.30 -2.79 7.87
CA LEU A 40 -12.09 -2.31 6.75
C LEU A 40 -11.45 -2.85 5.47
N CYS A 41 -12.26 -3.44 4.60
CA CYS A 41 -11.80 -3.92 3.30
C CYS A 41 -12.22 -2.92 2.22
N THR A 42 -11.31 -2.56 1.33
CA THR A 42 -11.71 -1.86 0.10
C THR A 42 -12.62 -2.77 -0.72
N ARG A 43 -13.73 -2.24 -1.22
CA ARG A 43 -14.63 -2.94 -2.12
C ARG A 43 -13.85 -3.40 -3.35
N GLN A 44 -13.84 -4.70 -3.58
CA GLN A 44 -13.22 -5.25 -4.78
C GLN A 44 -14.06 -4.86 -6.00
N ARG A 45 -13.41 -4.53 -7.12
CA ARG A 45 -14.07 -4.19 -8.39
C ARG A 45 -15.13 -5.23 -8.84
N SER A 46 -14.93 -6.48 -8.43
CA SER A 46 -15.81 -7.61 -8.71
C SER A 46 -17.10 -7.62 -7.86
N ASN A 47 -17.10 -6.95 -6.71
CA ASN A 47 -18.25 -6.82 -5.79
C ASN A 47 -18.92 -5.43 -5.88
N GLU A 48 -18.58 -4.65 -6.91
CA GLU A 48 -19.23 -3.37 -7.17
C GLU A 48 -20.66 -3.64 -7.65
N GLU A 49 -21.64 -3.25 -6.84
CA GLU A 49 -23.01 -3.16 -7.31
C GLU A 49 -23.06 -2.11 -8.43
N PRO A 50 -23.62 -2.42 -9.61
CA PRO A 50 -23.65 -1.51 -10.75
C PRO A 50 -24.42 -0.20 -10.49
N ASN A 51 -25.15 -0.13 -9.37
CA ASN A 51 -25.90 1.04 -8.93
C ASN A 51 -25.07 2.04 -8.10
N ASN A 52 -23.93 1.62 -7.56
CA ASN A 52 -23.00 2.53 -6.89
C ASN A 52 -22.07 3.13 -7.95
N GLY A 53 -22.47 4.28 -8.49
CA GLY A 53 -21.64 5.06 -9.41
C GLY A 53 -20.29 5.48 -8.81
N LYS A 54 -19.57 6.35 -9.51
CA LYS A 54 -18.19 6.81 -9.19
C LYS A 54 -17.96 7.36 -7.76
N LEU A 55 -19.02 7.58 -6.97
CA LEU A 55 -19.00 8.09 -5.60
C LEU A 55 -19.54 7.10 -4.55
N GLY A 56 -19.72 5.83 -4.92
CA GLY A 56 -20.08 4.79 -3.96
C GLY A 56 -19.02 4.65 -2.86
N GLU A 57 -19.45 4.26 -1.66
CA GLU A 57 -18.53 3.97 -0.56
C GLU A 57 -17.52 2.90 -0.99
N ASN A 58 -16.23 3.26 -0.99
CA ASN A 58 -15.13 2.38 -1.38
C ASN A 58 -14.76 1.36 -0.29
N TRP A 59 -15.30 1.51 0.92
CA TRP A 59 -15.00 0.66 2.07
C TRP A 59 -16.22 -0.20 2.36
N GLU A 60 -16.08 -1.50 2.23
CA GLU A 60 -17.08 -2.47 2.64
C GLU A 60 -16.84 -2.77 4.13
N GLY A 61 -17.90 -2.66 4.93
CA GLY A 61 -18.09 -2.89 6.38
C GLY A 61 -16.92 -3.21 7.34
N SER A 62 -17.27 -3.51 8.59
CA SER A 62 -16.29 -3.99 9.57
C SER A 62 -16.16 -5.51 9.45
N PHE A 63 -15.04 -6.00 8.94
CA PHE A 63 -14.74 -7.43 8.85
C PHE A 63 -13.89 -7.88 10.03
N ILE A 64 -14.05 -9.13 10.44
CA ILE A 64 -13.18 -9.79 11.40
C ILE A 64 -12.27 -10.74 10.63
N ILE A 65 -10.97 -10.68 10.90
CA ILE A 65 -10.05 -11.66 10.32
C ILE A 65 -10.27 -13.02 11.01
N GLU A 66 -10.68 -14.04 10.27
CA GLU A 66 -10.78 -15.40 10.82
C GLU A 66 -9.43 -16.13 10.81
N ARG A 67 -8.70 -16.06 9.69
CA ARG A 67 -7.42 -16.77 9.51
C ARG A 67 -6.46 -15.95 8.65
N LEU A 68 -5.18 -15.98 9.02
CA LEU A 68 -4.12 -15.43 8.18
C LEU A 68 -3.75 -16.45 7.11
N ALA A 69 -3.75 -16.02 5.85
CA ALA A 69 -3.17 -16.84 4.80
C ALA A 69 -1.65 -16.89 5.02
N SER A 70 -1.12 -18.09 5.31
CA SER A 70 0.32 -18.30 5.26
C SER A 70 0.79 -18.05 3.82
N LYS A 71 1.82 -17.23 3.62
CA LYS A 71 2.48 -17.15 2.32
C LYS A 71 2.92 -18.58 1.95
N GLY A 72 2.35 -19.12 0.87
CA GLY A 72 2.78 -20.40 0.32
C GLY A 72 4.28 -20.35 0.06
N SER A 73 4.98 -21.40 0.48
CA SER A 73 6.41 -21.62 0.18
C SER A 73 6.66 -21.71 -1.33
#